data_AF-A0A9D3Z2H0-F1
#
_entry.id   AF-A0A9D3Z2H0-F1
#
_cell.length_a   1.000
_cell.length_b   1.000
_cell.length_c   1.000
_cell.angle_alpha   90.00
_cell.angle_beta   90.00
_cell.angle_gamma   90.00
#
_symmetry.space_group_name_H-M   'P 1'
#
loop_
_entity.id
_entity.type
_entity.pdbx_description
1 polymer ?
#
loop_
_entity_poly.entity_id
_entity_poly.type
_entity_poly.pdbx_seq_one_letter_code
_entity_poly.pdbx_strand_id
1 'polypeptide(L)'
;MHSARAGADTHTYDNGFYVTGTVASKPVRFLVDCGATTSLISTQTFANIQQYCNSMTPVTQSFHTVSGQQMNILGKVDLVVQLGKECYDVTFVVGDIDSDGILGQDFLRQNVDHINYGKSCLVMESDIVPLQTVDGSSQICRVEVRDTVKIPAHSRMWVPVNIPLAE
;
A
#
# COMPACT_ATOMS: atom_id res chain seq x y z
N MET A 1 -24.11 38.06 2.40
CA MET A 1 -22.66 38.29 2.29
C MET A 1 -21.95 36.99 2.66
N HIS A 2 -21.20 36.50 1.68
CA HIS A 2 -20.44 35.26 1.51
C HIS A 2 -20.49 34.14 2.56
N SER A 3 -21.24 33.09 2.21
CA SER A 3 -20.88 31.71 2.53
C SER A 3 -19.69 31.30 1.66
N ALA A 4 -18.52 31.10 2.24
CA ALA A 4 -17.42 30.43 1.57
C ALA A 4 -17.60 28.91 1.76
N ARG A 5 -18.02 28.22 0.70
CA ARG A 5 -17.74 26.80 0.54
C ARG A 5 -16.24 26.69 0.29
N ALA A 6 -15.49 26.13 1.24
CA ALA A 6 -14.17 25.61 0.93
C ALA A 6 -14.38 24.43 -0.03
N GLY A 7 -14.06 24.63 -1.30
CA GLY A 7 -13.81 23.52 -2.20
C GLY A 7 -12.63 22.76 -1.62
N ALA A 8 -12.84 21.49 -1.25
CA ALA A 8 -11.74 20.59 -1.05
C ALA A 8 -11.10 20.39 -2.42
N ASP A 9 -10.00 21.10 -2.69
CA ASP A 9 -9.05 20.68 -3.70
C ASP A 9 -8.58 19.29 -3.28
N THR A 10 -9.19 18.26 -3.85
CA THR A 10 -8.76 16.88 -3.69
C THR A 10 -7.51 16.66 -4.54
N HIS A 11 -6.42 17.35 -4.18
CA HIS A 11 -5.10 16.81 -4.48
C HIS A 11 -4.94 15.59 -3.57
N THR A 12 -5.22 14.41 -4.11
CA THR A 12 -4.82 13.15 -3.50
C THR A 12 -3.30 13.12 -3.51
N TYR A 13 -2.69 13.54 -2.40
CA TYR A 13 -1.27 13.36 -2.15
C TYR A 13 -1.03 11.86 -1.96
N ASP A 14 -0.72 11.16 -3.04
CA ASP A 14 -0.27 9.77 -3.00
C ASP A 14 1.20 9.74 -2.54
N ASN A 15 1.35 9.70 -1.23
CA ASN A 15 2.65 9.66 -0.55
C ASN A 15 3.14 8.23 -0.31
N GLY A 16 2.60 7.26 -1.06
CA GLY A 16 3.00 5.87 -0.96
C GLY A 16 4.45 5.63 -1.39
N PHE A 17 5.10 4.66 -0.74
CA PHE A 17 6.34 4.09 -1.26
C PHE A 17 6.00 2.93 -2.18
N TYR A 18 6.52 2.97 -3.39
CA TYR A 18 6.23 1.99 -4.42
C TYR A 18 7.50 1.24 -4.85
N VAL A 19 7.32 0.00 -5.26
CA VAL A 19 8.30 -0.74 -6.06
C VAL A 19 7.68 -1.16 -7.37
N THR A 20 8.45 -1.09 -8.44
CA THR A 20 8.04 -1.67 -9.72
C THR A 20 8.59 -3.08 -9.83
N GLY A 21 7.69 -4.05 -9.93
CA GLY A 21 8.02 -5.45 -10.22
C GLY A 21 7.46 -5.88 -11.57
N THR A 22 7.69 -7.14 -11.92
CA THR A 22 6.97 -7.76 -13.05
C THR A 22 6.19 -8.98 -12.60
N VAL A 23 4.99 -9.16 -13.16
CA VAL A 23 4.15 -10.33 -12.99
C VAL A 23 3.72 -10.78 -14.38
N ALA A 24 3.97 -12.05 -14.72
CA ALA A 24 3.75 -12.58 -16.06
C ALA A 24 4.35 -11.69 -17.17
N SER A 25 5.58 -11.21 -16.94
CA SER A 25 6.31 -10.27 -17.81
C SER A 25 5.64 -8.91 -18.04
N LYS A 26 4.61 -8.56 -17.26
CA LYS A 26 3.98 -7.24 -17.28
C LYS A 26 4.45 -6.43 -16.07
N PRO A 27 4.83 -5.15 -16.26
CA PRO A 27 5.19 -4.29 -15.14
C PRO A 27 3.97 -4.05 -14.25
N VAL A 28 4.16 -4.17 -12.95
CA VAL A 28 3.15 -3.89 -11.92
C VAL A 28 3.80 -3.01 -10.86
N ARG A 29 3.13 -1.92 -10.50
CA ARG A 29 3.59 -1.01 -9.45
C ARG A 29 2.92 -1.36 -8.14
N PHE A 30 3.72 -1.81 -7.18
CA PHE A 30 3.24 -2.24 -5.88
C PHE A 30 3.45 -1.17 -4.83
N LEU A 31 2.39 -0.81 -4.11
CA LEU A 31 2.50 -0.05 -2.86
C LEU A 31 3.14 -0.95 -1.79
N VAL A 32 4.15 -0.45 -1.09
CA VAL A 32 4.75 -1.07 0.08
C VAL A 32 3.95 -0.62 1.30
N ASP A 33 3.08 -1.49 1.83
CA ASP A 33 2.14 -1.12 2.88
C ASP A 33 2.28 -2.02 4.12
N CYS A 34 3.00 -1.52 5.12
CA CYS A 34 3.10 -2.15 6.43
C CYS A 34 1.76 -2.15 7.21
N GLY A 35 0.77 -1.36 6.80
CA GLY A 35 -0.58 -1.33 7.39
C GLY A 35 -1.49 -2.43 6.85
N ALA A 36 -1.19 -3.01 5.68
CA ALA A 36 -1.93 -4.13 5.12
C ALA A 36 -1.42 -5.46 5.69
N THR A 37 -2.32 -6.29 6.22
CA THR A 37 -1.94 -7.63 6.70
C THR A 37 -1.66 -8.60 5.56
N THR A 38 -2.37 -8.46 4.43
CA THR A 38 -2.22 -9.32 3.27
C THR A 38 -1.82 -8.52 2.04
N SER A 39 -1.16 -9.16 1.09
CA SER A 39 -0.85 -8.60 -0.22
C SER A 39 -2.09 -8.65 -1.13
N LEU A 40 -2.33 -7.55 -1.85
CA LEU A 40 -3.50 -7.39 -2.72
C LEU A 40 -3.08 -7.07 -4.16
N ILE A 41 -3.90 -7.46 -5.12
CA ILE A 41 -3.77 -7.04 -6.51
C ILE A 41 -5.12 -6.52 -7.01
N SER A 42 -5.11 -5.42 -7.76
CA SER A 42 -6.37 -4.83 -8.22
C SER A 42 -7.08 -5.73 -9.21
N THR A 43 -8.41 -5.68 -9.22
CA THR A 43 -9.23 -6.39 -10.22
C THR A 43 -8.82 -6.01 -11.65
N GLN A 44 -8.49 -4.74 -11.89
CA GLN A 44 -8.01 -4.23 -13.17
C GLN A 44 -6.64 -4.81 -13.56
N THR A 45 -5.67 -4.80 -12.65
CA THR A 45 -4.35 -5.39 -12.90
C THR A 45 -4.47 -6.89 -13.16
N PHE A 46 -5.26 -7.59 -12.33
CA PHE A 46 -5.48 -9.02 -12.48
C PHE A 46 -6.13 -9.38 -13.83
N ALA A 47 -7.14 -8.62 -14.28
CA ALA A 47 -7.77 -8.84 -15.58
C ALA A 47 -6.77 -8.82 -16.76
N ASN A 48 -5.69 -8.04 -16.63
CA ASN A 48 -4.63 -7.98 -17.63
C ASN A 48 -3.68 -9.18 -17.61
N ILE A 49 -3.56 -9.90 -16.48
CA ILE A 49 -2.63 -11.04 -16.32
C ILE A 49 -3.34 -12.39 -16.11
N GLN A 50 -4.68 -12.41 -15.99
CA GLN A 50 -5.46 -13.60 -15.63
C GLN A 50 -5.20 -14.80 -16.54
N GLN A 51 -4.90 -14.58 -17.82
CA GLN A 51 -4.58 -15.62 -18.79
C GLN A 51 -3.28 -16.39 -18.49
N TYR A 52 -2.42 -15.84 -17.60
CA TYR A 52 -1.20 -16.47 -17.12
C TYR A 52 -1.37 -17.11 -15.74
N CYS A 53 -2.56 -17.00 -15.14
CA CYS A 53 -2.88 -17.59 -13.85
C CYS A 53 -3.58 -18.94 -14.05
N ASN A 54 -3.09 -19.98 -13.36
CA ASN A 54 -3.62 -21.33 -13.51
C ASN A 54 -4.97 -21.52 -12.81
N SER A 55 -5.18 -20.85 -11.67
CA SER A 55 -6.39 -21.01 -10.87
C SER A 55 -6.59 -19.87 -9.87
N MET A 56 -7.85 -19.49 -9.65
CA MET A 56 -8.26 -18.60 -8.57
C MET A 56 -9.04 -19.39 -7.52
N THR A 57 -8.72 -19.18 -6.25
CA THR A 57 -9.36 -19.85 -5.12
C THR A 57 -10.36 -18.91 -4.45
N PRO A 58 -11.59 -19.35 -4.13
CA PRO A 58 -12.55 -18.55 -3.38
C PRO A 58 -12.03 -18.15 -2.00
N VAL A 59 -12.45 -16.99 -1.51
CA VAL A 59 -12.09 -16.50 -0.18
C VAL A 59 -13.34 -16.36 0.67
N THR A 60 -13.33 -16.98 1.85
CA THR A 60 -14.44 -16.91 2.81
C THR A 60 -14.27 -15.81 3.84
N GLN A 61 -13.07 -15.24 3.96
CA GLN A 61 -12.78 -14.13 4.86
C GLN A 61 -13.28 -12.80 4.29
N SER A 62 -13.87 -11.95 5.14
CA SER A 62 -14.21 -10.57 4.79
C SER A 62 -12.98 -9.67 4.90
N PHE A 63 -12.74 -8.86 3.86
CA PHE A 63 -11.68 -7.85 3.85
C PHE A 63 -12.30 -6.49 4.07
N HIS A 64 -11.64 -5.67 4.89
CA HIS A 64 -12.10 -4.32 5.22
C HIS A 64 -11.01 -3.30 4.91
N THR A 65 -11.42 -2.15 4.40
CA THR A 65 -10.56 -0.99 4.22
C THR A 65 -10.22 -0.36 5.58
N VAL A 66 -9.30 0.60 5.59
CA VAL A 66 -8.96 1.40 6.78
C VAL A 66 -10.15 2.19 7.36
N SER A 67 -11.17 2.48 6.54
CA SER A 67 -12.42 3.11 6.99
C SER A 67 -13.44 2.11 7.56
N GLY A 68 -13.13 0.81 7.51
CA GLY A 68 -13.99 -0.28 7.96
C GLY A 68 -15.00 -0.77 6.91
N GLN A 69 -15.03 -0.15 5.72
CA GLN A 69 -15.90 -0.62 4.64
C GLN A 69 -15.43 -1.98 4.12
N GLN A 70 -16.39 -2.86 3.83
CA GLN A 70 -16.08 -4.16 3.24
C GLN A 70 -15.61 -3.97 1.79
N MET A 71 -14.49 -4.63 1.46
CA MET A 71 -13.92 -4.64 0.13
C MET A 71 -14.55 -5.75 -0.73
N ASN A 72 -14.76 -5.47 -2.01
CA ASN A 72 -15.17 -6.48 -2.98
C ASN A 72 -13.96 -7.34 -3.34
N ILE A 73 -14.07 -8.65 -3.14
CA ILE A 73 -13.01 -9.62 -3.39
C ILE A 73 -13.48 -10.63 -4.44
N LEU A 74 -12.65 -10.88 -5.45
CA LEU A 74 -12.88 -11.93 -6.45
C LEU A 74 -12.37 -13.29 -5.99
N GLY A 75 -11.24 -13.31 -5.30
CA GLY A 75 -10.60 -14.55 -4.86
C GLY A 75 -9.15 -14.34 -4.41
N LYS A 76 -8.42 -15.45 -4.27
CA LYS A 76 -6.96 -15.48 -4.06
C LYS A 76 -6.28 -16.15 -5.25
N VAL A 77 -5.09 -15.67 -5.58
CA VAL A 77 -4.25 -16.18 -6.67
C VAL A 77 -2.80 -16.25 -6.22
N ASP A 78 -2.10 -17.30 -6.62
CA ASP A 78 -0.66 -17.42 -6.42
C ASP A 78 0.03 -16.93 -7.69
N LEU A 79 0.92 -15.95 -7.55
CA LEU A 79 1.62 -15.29 -8.65
C LEU A 79 3.11 -15.20 -8.32
N VAL A 80 3.95 -15.36 -9.35
CA VAL A 80 5.38 -15.07 -9.25
C VAL A 80 5.59 -13.58 -9.53
N VAL A 81 6.16 -12.87 -8.57
CA VAL A 81 6.56 -11.47 -8.69
C VAL A 81 8.08 -11.41 -8.82
N GLN A 82 8.56 -10.83 -9.91
CA GLN A 82 9.98 -10.48 -10.00
C GLN A 82 10.18 -9.07 -9.43
N LEU A 83 11.03 -8.95 -8.42
CA LEU A 83 11.49 -7.67 -7.86
C LEU A 83 13.01 -7.64 -7.90
N GLY A 84 13.56 -6.59 -8.52
CA GLY A 84 14.99 -6.53 -8.77
C GLY A 84 15.46 -7.73 -9.60
N LYS A 85 16.35 -8.54 -9.04
CA LYS A 85 16.92 -9.73 -9.68
C LYS A 85 16.26 -11.04 -9.27
N GLU A 86 15.42 -11.01 -8.25
CA GLU A 86 14.86 -12.20 -7.60
C GLU A 86 13.38 -12.37 -7.94
N CYS A 87 12.89 -13.60 -7.81
CA CYS A 87 11.50 -13.97 -8.01
C CYS A 87 10.90 -14.47 -6.70
N TYR A 88 9.67 -14.06 -6.42
CA TYR A 88 8.97 -14.36 -5.18
C TYR A 88 7.60 -14.96 -5.48
N ASP A 89 7.29 -16.10 -4.86
CA ASP A 89 5.94 -16.65 -4.85
C ASP A 89 5.08 -15.85 -3.87
N VAL A 90 4.04 -15.20 -4.37
CA VAL A 90 3.16 -14.35 -3.56
C VAL A 90 1.71 -14.73 -3.79
N THR A 91 1.01 -15.02 -2.69
CA THR A 91 -0.44 -15.17 -2.70
C THR A 91 -1.08 -13.80 -2.58
N PHE A 92 -1.79 -13.37 -3.62
CA PHE A 92 -2.55 -12.12 -3.62
C PHE A 92 -4.03 -12.36 -3.40
N VAL A 93 -4.65 -11.48 -2.62
CA VAL A 93 -6.10 -11.28 -2.64
C VAL A 93 -6.45 -10.35 -3.79
N VAL A 94 -7.33 -10.78 -4.69
CA VAL A 94 -7.80 -9.97 -5.82
C VAL A 94 -9.01 -9.16 -5.37
N GLY A 95 -8.90 -7.83 -5.37
CA GLY A 95 -9.95 -6.95 -4.88
C GLY A 95 -9.91 -5.54 -5.46
N ASP A 96 -10.96 -4.77 -5.17
CA ASP A 96 -11.07 -3.38 -5.62
C ASP A 96 -10.19 -2.47 -4.76
N ILE A 97 -9.02 -2.13 -5.28
CA ILE A 97 -8.03 -1.21 -4.67
C ILE A 97 -7.59 -0.15 -5.69
N ASP A 98 -7.13 1.00 -5.21
CA ASP A 98 -6.71 2.12 -6.06
C ASP A 98 -5.31 1.93 -6.68
N SER A 99 -4.42 1.18 -6.02
CA SER A 99 -3.09 0.85 -6.52
C SER A 99 -3.12 -0.39 -7.43
N ASP A 100 -2.12 -0.56 -8.32
CA ASP A 100 -2.06 -1.76 -9.17
C ASP A 100 -1.92 -3.04 -8.34
N GLY A 101 -1.12 -2.96 -7.26
CA GLY A 101 -0.99 -3.98 -6.23
C GLY A 101 -0.46 -3.39 -4.93
N ILE A 102 -0.58 -4.15 -3.84
CA ILE A 102 -0.09 -3.84 -2.51
C ILE A 102 0.72 -5.05 -2.02
N LEU A 103 1.96 -4.81 -1.57
CA LEU A 103 2.76 -5.77 -0.82
C LEU A 103 2.55 -5.50 0.67
N GLY A 104 1.81 -6.41 1.30
CA GLY A 104 1.45 -6.34 2.71
C GLY A 104 2.46 -7.04 3.61
N GLN A 105 2.14 -7.10 4.91
CA GLN A 105 2.99 -7.71 5.93
C GLN A 105 3.31 -9.19 5.66
N ASP A 106 2.43 -9.94 5.00
CA ASP A 106 2.66 -11.33 4.60
C ASP A 106 3.90 -11.47 3.69
N PHE A 107 4.02 -10.60 2.69
CA PHE A 107 5.20 -10.52 1.84
C PHE A 107 6.39 -9.89 2.57
N LEU A 108 6.18 -8.72 3.20
CA LEU A 108 7.26 -7.91 3.76
C LEU A 108 8.02 -8.64 4.87
N ARG A 109 7.32 -9.32 5.78
CA ARG A 109 7.98 -10.05 6.89
C ARG A 109 8.78 -11.26 6.44
N GLN A 110 8.42 -11.85 5.30
CA GLN A 110 9.07 -13.05 4.80
C GLN A 110 10.31 -12.71 3.95
N ASN A 111 10.27 -11.61 3.21
CA ASN A 111 11.22 -11.35 2.13
C ASN A 111 12.03 -10.06 2.30
N VAL A 112 11.63 -9.15 3.18
CA VAL A 112 12.28 -7.84 3.35
C VAL A 112 12.93 -7.77 4.74
N ASP A 113 14.25 -7.59 4.78
CA ASP A 113 15.00 -7.45 6.03
C ASP A 113 14.66 -6.13 6.71
N HIS A 114 14.68 -5.03 5.95
CA HIS A 114 14.25 -3.71 6.42
C HIS A 114 14.01 -2.74 5.25
N ILE A 115 13.19 -1.73 5.54
CA ILE A 115 12.97 -0.59 4.66
C ILE A 115 13.96 0.51 5.02
N ASN A 116 14.81 0.92 4.08
CA ASN A 116 15.75 2.01 4.25
C ASN A 116 15.19 3.29 3.63
N TYR A 117 14.49 4.10 4.41
CA TYR A 117 13.93 5.37 3.96
C TYR A 117 15.00 6.40 3.57
N GLY A 118 16.15 6.42 4.27
CA GLY A 118 17.22 7.37 3.96
C GLY A 118 17.90 7.10 2.60
N LYS A 119 17.88 5.84 2.14
CA LYS A 119 18.38 5.43 0.83
C LYS A 119 17.26 5.17 -0.19
N SER A 120 16.01 5.36 0.21
CA SER A 120 14.82 5.00 -0.57
C SER A 120 14.94 3.61 -1.20
N CYS A 121 15.09 2.55 -0.39
CA CYS A 121 15.13 1.17 -0.88
C CYS A 121 14.56 0.15 0.10
N LEU A 122 14.09 -0.98 -0.44
CA LEU A 122 13.92 -2.23 0.29
C LEU A 122 15.26 -2.95 0.30
N VAL A 123 15.71 -3.36 1.48
CA VAL A 123 16.87 -4.23 1.64
C VAL A 123 16.35 -5.66 1.84
N MET A 124 16.77 -6.55 0.97
CA MET A 124 16.46 -7.98 0.96
C MET A 124 17.79 -8.75 1.09
N GLU A 125 17.73 -10.05 1.41
CA GLU A 125 18.93 -10.85 1.72
C GLU A 125 20.01 -10.77 0.62
N SER A 126 19.60 -10.85 -0.64
CA SER A 126 20.49 -10.88 -1.81
C SER A 126 20.37 -9.67 -2.73
N ASP A 127 19.46 -8.72 -2.46
CA ASP A 127 19.19 -7.61 -3.37
C ASP A 127 18.77 -6.31 -2.66
N ILE A 128 18.89 -5.19 -3.39
CA ILE A 128 18.45 -3.87 -2.94
C ILE A 128 17.51 -3.31 -4.01
N VAL A 129 16.22 -3.23 -3.67
CA VAL A 129 15.18 -2.76 -4.59
C VAL A 129 14.87 -1.29 -4.32
N PRO A 130 15.05 -0.37 -5.28
CA PRO A 130 14.74 1.05 -5.08
C PRO A 130 13.25 1.29 -4.82
N LEU A 131 12.96 2.13 -3.82
CA LEU A 131 11.65 2.69 -3.58
C LEU A 131 11.44 3.92 -4.44
N GLN A 132 10.23 4.04 -4.97
CA GLN A 132 9.76 5.14 -5.78
C GLN A 132 8.64 5.85 -5.01
N THR A 133 8.64 7.19 -5.05
CA THR A 133 7.47 7.99 -4.68
C THR A 133 6.84 8.54 -5.95
N VAL A 134 5.54 8.85 -5.93
CA VAL A 134 4.82 9.31 -7.14
C VAL A 134 5.40 10.61 -7.72
N ASP A 135 6.04 11.42 -6.88
CA ASP A 135 6.60 12.71 -7.26
C ASP A 135 8.14 12.81 -7.08
N GLY A 136 8.80 11.70 -6.72
CA GLY A 136 10.24 11.66 -6.49
C GLY A 136 10.72 12.46 -5.28
N SER A 137 9.82 12.98 -4.45
CA SER A 137 10.16 13.77 -3.27
C SER A 137 10.12 12.93 -1.99
N SER A 138 10.94 13.31 -1.01
CA SER A 138 10.88 12.75 0.35
C SER A 138 9.67 13.33 1.07
N GLN A 139 8.53 12.66 0.95
CA GLN A 139 7.26 13.09 1.52
C GLN A 139 7.17 12.69 2.99
N ILE A 140 7.84 13.44 3.87
CA ILE A 140 7.61 13.31 5.33
C ILE A 140 6.27 13.98 5.66
N CYS A 141 5.23 13.20 5.88
CA CYS A 141 3.99 13.69 6.47
C CYS A 141 4.16 13.75 8.00
N ARG A 142 4.71 14.87 8.51
CA ARG A 142 4.77 15.11 9.95
C ARG A 142 3.40 15.60 10.42
N VAL A 143 2.85 14.91 11.41
CA VAL A 143 1.60 15.28 12.08
C VAL A 143 1.86 15.40 13.56
N GLU A 144 1.56 16.57 14.12
CA GLU A 144 1.78 16.87 15.54
C GLU A 144 0.43 17.11 16.21
N VAL A 145 0.19 16.48 17.37
CA VAL A 145 -1.03 16.77 18.13
C VAL A 145 -0.97 18.21 18.61
N ARG A 146 -2.01 19.00 18.31
CA ARG A 146 -1.99 20.45 18.56
C ARG A 146 -1.92 20.78 20.05
N ASP A 147 -2.64 20.02 20.86
CA ASP A 147 -2.81 20.27 22.29
C ASP A 147 -2.51 18.99 23.09
N THR A 148 -2.01 19.11 24.33
CA THR A 148 -1.89 17.94 25.21
C THR A 148 -3.27 17.35 25.49
N VAL A 149 -3.42 16.05 25.24
CA VAL A 149 -4.68 15.32 25.39
C VAL A 149 -4.52 14.17 26.38
N LYS A 150 -5.56 13.91 27.20
CA LYS A 150 -5.66 12.68 27.99
C LYS A 150 -6.60 11.72 27.27
N ILE A 151 -6.08 10.57 26.86
CA ILE A 151 -6.87 9.50 26.24
C ILE A 151 -7.06 8.42 27.32
N PRO A 152 -8.29 8.18 27.81
CA PRO A 152 -8.56 7.10 28.75
C PRO A 152 -8.15 5.74 28.19
N ALA A 153 -7.81 4.79 29.08
CA ALA A 153 -7.54 3.41 28.69
C ALA A 153 -8.71 2.83 27.89
N HIS A 154 -8.40 2.06 26.84
CA HIS A 154 -9.39 1.40 25.96
C HIS A 154 -10.37 2.35 25.25
N SER A 155 -9.97 3.59 24.97
CA SER A 155 -10.79 4.57 24.25
C SER A 155 -10.11 5.11 22.99
N ARG A 156 -10.90 5.74 22.10
CA ARG A 156 -10.40 6.50 20.94
C ARG A 156 -10.96 7.92 20.97
N MET A 157 -10.16 8.90 20.54
CA MET A 157 -10.55 10.31 20.52
C MET A 157 -10.07 10.99 19.23
N TRP A 158 -10.92 11.82 18.64
CA TRP A 158 -10.54 12.72 17.57
C TRP A 158 -9.83 13.94 18.16
N VAL A 159 -8.62 14.22 17.70
CA VAL A 159 -7.80 15.31 18.23
C VAL A 159 -7.40 16.27 17.11
N PRO A 160 -7.36 17.58 17.37
CA PRO A 160 -6.83 18.53 16.41
C PRO A 160 -5.32 18.29 16.25
N VAL A 161 -4.86 18.35 15.00
CA VAL A 161 -3.45 18.19 14.65
C VAL A 161 -2.94 19.40 13.89
N ASN A 162 -1.64 19.64 13.97
CA ASN A 162 -0.89 20.52 13.09
C ASN A 162 -0.19 19.68 12.03
N ILE A 163 -0.21 20.17 10.79
CA ILE A 163 0.58 19.63 9.68
C ILE A 163 1.63 20.70 9.36
N PRO A 164 2.81 20.68 10.03
CA PRO A 164 3.88 21.62 9.72
C PRO A 164 4.31 21.48 8.26
N LEU A 165 4.51 22.61 7.60
CA LEU A 165 5.05 22.65 6.24
C LEU A 165 6.46 22.03 6.25
N ALA A 166 6.81 21.32 5.17
CA ALA A 166 8.16 20.80 4.98
C ALA A 166 9.16 21.97 5.03
N GLU A 167 10.19 21.84 5.85
CA GLU A 167 11.32 22.79 5.93
C GLU A 167 12.23 22.70 4.71
#